data_AF-A0A849R667-F1
#
_entry.id   AF-A0A849R667-F1
#
_cell.length_a   1.000
_cell.length_b   1.000
_cell.length_c   1.000
_cell.angle_alpha   90.00
_cell.angle_beta   90.00
_cell.angle_gamma   90.00
#
_symmetry.space_group_name_H-M   'P 1'
#
loop_
_entity.id
_entity.type
_entity.pdbx_description
1 polymer ?
#
loop_
_entity_poly.entity_id
_entity_poly.type
_entity_poly.pdbx_seq_one_letter_code
_entity_poly.pdbx_strand_id
1 'polypeptide(L)'
;MVYEPYKRRASASQLNMLHACKRKWYYSYILKIKEPKRNHLLKGSLIHSVAENFHQLDIQRAGIHEDDYEIKFRAYAWKVFDEQLDKPQEYFGKVLPSIKEDLQELYPNELEYAIEIADAKGMIKTFMDTFLRGFAVQFKKYKNIRQAWYVSRPKFLEYDLKSEDAVGFIDEVIEKDGETIIVDLKSSQMYKTMFSVENYRQLKLYAYLYWLQTGKFASYGIVKFVRFGSEICYPFDESIIKEMENELQWYKDITATKDIEKYPMNLEHTFCTCEGATKEKNRGKGWCFYADMCNETLTVEPIPNIKGTTQLFEDEE
;
A
#
# COMPACT_ATOMS: atom_id res chain seq x y z
N MET A 1 -39.86 1.07 -2.00
CA MET A 1 -38.57 0.70 -1.39
C MET A 1 -37.52 1.64 -1.92
N VAL A 2 -37.13 2.63 -1.11
CA VAL A 2 -36.03 3.54 -1.44
C VAL A 2 -34.75 2.70 -1.32
N TYR A 3 -34.00 2.60 -2.42
CA TYR A 3 -32.72 1.91 -2.42
C TYR A 3 -31.79 2.70 -1.50
N GLU A 4 -31.54 2.22 -0.28
CA GLU A 4 -30.49 2.79 0.55
C GLU A 4 -29.17 2.64 -0.23
N PRO A 5 -28.50 3.75 -0.59
CA PRO A 5 -27.23 3.65 -1.27
C PRO A 5 -26.28 2.94 -0.32
N TYR A 6 -25.83 1.75 -0.71
CA TYR A 6 -24.81 0.97 -0.01
C TYR A 6 -23.72 1.93 0.49
N LYS A 7 -23.69 2.18 1.81
CA LYS A 7 -22.82 3.19 2.41
C LYS A 7 -21.37 2.74 2.18
N ARG A 8 -20.70 3.37 1.20
CA ARG A 8 -19.33 2.99 0.81
C ARG A 8 -18.38 3.48 1.88
N ARG A 9 -17.78 2.54 2.61
CA ARG A 9 -16.68 2.85 3.52
C ARG A 9 -15.43 3.18 2.72
N ALA A 10 -14.73 4.25 3.11
CA ALA A 10 -13.43 4.60 2.55
C ALA A 10 -12.35 3.63 3.04
N SER A 11 -11.40 3.30 2.17
CA SER A 11 -10.11 2.73 2.55
C SER A 11 -8.98 3.69 2.18
N ALA A 12 -7.79 3.51 2.77
CA ALA A 12 -6.62 4.31 2.41
C ALA A 12 -6.29 4.22 0.91
N SER A 13 -6.40 3.03 0.32
CA SER A 13 -6.19 2.82 -1.11
C SER A 13 -7.23 3.54 -1.97
N GLN A 14 -8.49 3.58 -1.53
CA GLN A 14 -9.54 4.35 -2.20
C GLN A 14 -9.27 5.86 -2.14
N LEU A 15 -8.91 6.38 -0.96
CA LEU A 15 -8.59 7.80 -0.79
C LEU A 15 -7.41 8.20 -1.68
N ASN A 16 -6.29 7.45 -1.60
CA ASN A 16 -5.12 7.72 -2.43
C ASN A 16 -5.44 7.64 -3.93
N MET A 17 -6.23 6.65 -4.36
CA MET A 17 -6.65 6.55 -5.77
C MET A 17 -7.53 7.72 -6.19
N LEU A 18 -8.47 8.15 -5.35
CA LEU A 18 -9.39 9.26 -5.65
C LEU A 18 -8.64 10.60 -5.75
N HIS A 19 -7.65 10.82 -4.88
CA HIS A 19 -6.73 11.97 -4.95
C HIS A 19 -5.84 11.92 -6.20
N ALA A 20 -5.32 10.75 -6.55
CA ALA A 20 -4.46 10.60 -7.72
C ALA A 20 -5.25 10.78 -9.04
N CYS A 21 -6.40 10.11 -9.19
CA CYS A 21 -7.25 10.20 -10.37
C CYS A 21 -8.68 9.73 -10.07
N LYS A 22 -9.64 10.67 -10.06
CA LYS A 22 -11.06 10.37 -9.82
C LYS A 22 -11.65 9.43 -10.87
N ARG A 23 -11.28 9.60 -12.15
CA ARG A 23 -11.72 8.71 -13.24
C ARG A 23 -11.25 7.27 -13.02
N LYS A 24 -10.00 7.08 -12.57
CA LYS A 24 -9.48 5.75 -12.22
C LYS A 24 -10.30 5.13 -11.09
N TRP A 25 -10.56 5.88 -10.03
CA TRP A 25 -11.42 5.42 -8.92
C TRP A 25 -12.81 5.00 -9.40
N TYR A 26 -13.43 5.78 -10.30
CA TYR A 26 -14.73 5.46 -10.89
C TYR A 26 -14.73 4.10 -11.59
N TYR A 27 -13.76 3.85 -12.47
CA TYR A 27 -13.67 2.57 -13.18
C TYR A 27 -13.45 1.38 -12.22
N SER A 28 -12.58 1.55 -11.21
CA SER A 28 -12.28 0.49 -10.24
C SER A 28 -13.45 0.18 -9.29
N TYR A 29 -14.15 1.20 -8.78
CA TYR A 29 -15.11 1.04 -7.66
C TYR A 29 -16.58 1.24 -8.03
N ILE A 30 -16.88 2.00 -9.08
CA ILE A 30 -18.24 2.13 -9.62
C ILE A 30 -18.50 1.07 -10.68
N LEU A 31 -17.64 0.98 -11.70
CA LEU A 31 -17.78 -0.02 -12.76
C LEU A 31 -17.21 -1.39 -12.39
N LYS A 32 -16.44 -1.50 -11.29
CA LYS A 32 -15.85 -2.75 -10.79
C LYS A 32 -14.93 -3.45 -11.80
N ILE A 33 -14.25 -2.66 -12.64
CA ILE A 33 -13.32 -3.19 -13.63
C ILE A 33 -12.00 -3.51 -12.91
N LYS A 34 -11.69 -4.79 -12.79
CA LYS A 34 -10.51 -5.28 -12.06
C LYS A 34 -9.24 -5.05 -12.87
N GLU A 35 -8.24 -4.45 -12.24
CA GLU A 35 -6.88 -4.45 -12.78
C GLU A 35 -6.30 -5.88 -12.73
N PRO A 36 -5.45 -6.26 -13.70
CA PRO A 36 -4.73 -7.52 -13.65
C PRO A 36 -3.82 -7.56 -12.41
N LYS A 37 -3.61 -8.78 -11.86
CA LYS A 37 -2.65 -8.99 -10.77
C LYS A 37 -1.26 -8.52 -11.24
N ARG A 38 -0.59 -7.74 -10.41
CA ARG A 38 0.76 -7.24 -10.68
C ARG A 38 1.74 -7.92 -9.73
N ASN A 39 2.91 -8.30 -10.25
CA ASN A 39 3.98 -8.95 -9.48
C ASN A 39 4.28 -8.28 -8.12
N HIS A 40 4.38 -6.94 -8.08
CA HIS A 40 4.68 -6.24 -6.83
C HIS A 40 3.62 -6.43 -5.73
N LEU A 41 2.36 -6.69 -6.09
CA LEU A 41 1.30 -7.00 -5.13
C LEU A 41 1.51 -8.40 -4.55
N LEU A 42 1.80 -9.38 -5.40
CA LEU A 42 2.09 -10.76 -4.96
C LEU A 42 3.28 -10.82 -4.02
N LYS A 43 4.38 -10.14 -4.39
CA LYS A 43 5.56 -10.02 -3.52
C LYS A 43 5.23 -9.28 -2.23
N GLY A 44 4.47 -8.19 -2.30
CA GLY A 44 4.00 -7.47 -1.11
C GLY A 44 3.26 -8.39 -0.14
N SER A 45 2.26 -9.11 -0.62
CA SER A 45 1.50 -10.08 0.17
C SER A 45 2.40 -11.14 0.79
N LEU A 46 3.33 -11.73 0.01
CA LEU A 46 4.27 -12.73 0.52
C LEU A 46 5.12 -12.18 1.67
N ILE A 47 5.70 -10.99 1.50
CA ILE A 47 6.55 -10.38 2.52
C ILE A 47 5.77 -10.04 3.79
N HIS A 48 4.55 -9.51 3.65
CA HIS A 48 3.65 -9.24 4.78
C HIS A 48 3.32 -10.52 5.54
N SER A 49 2.88 -11.57 4.85
CA SER A 49 2.55 -12.85 5.46
C SER A 49 3.75 -13.49 6.16
N VAL A 50 4.96 -13.37 5.61
CA VAL A 50 6.18 -13.85 6.28
C VAL A 50 6.47 -13.07 7.55
N ALA A 51 6.42 -11.73 7.50
CA ALA A 51 6.67 -10.90 8.68
C ALA A 51 5.66 -11.18 9.81
N GLU A 52 4.38 -11.30 9.45
CA GLU A 52 3.30 -11.64 10.37
C GLU A 52 3.52 -13.01 11.03
N ASN A 53 3.66 -14.07 10.23
CA ASN A 53 3.83 -15.44 10.73
C ASN A 53 5.16 -15.58 11.52
N PHE A 54 6.20 -14.82 11.14
CA PHE A 54 7.43 -14.73 11.91
C PHE A 54 7.18 -14.23 13.34
N HIS A 55 6.36 -13.19 13.53
CA HIS A 55 6.06 -12.64 14.84
C HIS A 55 5.13 -13.52 15.69
N GLN A 56 4.40 -14.44 15.07
CA GLN A 56 3.61 -15.47 15.76
C GLN A 56 4.46 -16.61 16.36
N LEU A 57 5.77 -16.64 16.09
CA LEU A 57 6.70 -17.65 16.61
C LEU A 57 6.67 -17.77 18.14
N ASP A 58 6.47 -19.01 18.61
CA ASP A 58 6.78 -19.42 19.98
C ASP A 58 8.23 -19.91 20.06
N ILE A 59 9.10 -19.03 20.56
CA ILE A 59 10.54 -19.30 20.65
C ILE A 59 10.90 -20.47 21.56
N GLN A 60 10.04 -20.80 22.55
CA GLN A 60 10.31 -21.90 23.46
C GLN A 60 10.05 -23.24 22.76
N ARG A 61 8.89 -23.34 22.09
CA ARG A 61 8.54 -24.53 21.31
C ARG A 61 9.48 -24.75 20.13
N ALA A 62 9.99 -23.66 19.56
CA ALA A 62 10.98 -23.71 18.49
C ALA A 62 12.41 -24.02 18.97
N GLY A 63 12.65 -24.11 20.28
CA GLY A 63 13.96 -24.42 20.86
C GLY A 63 15.00 -23.35 20.51
N ILE A 64 14.61 -22.08 20.59
CA ILE A 64 15.50 -20.95 20.30
C ILE A 64 16.09 -20.43 21.60
N HIS A 65 17.42 -20.38 21.65
CA HIS A 65 18.20 -20.06 22.83
C HIS A 65 19.14 -18.87 22.57
N GLU A 66 19.75 -18.39 23.65
CA GLU A 66 20.56 -17.16 23.67
C GLU A 66 21.83 -17.26 22.81
N ASP A 67 22.34 -18.47 22.62
CA ASP A 67 23.55 -18.80 21.87
C ASP A 67 23.28 -19.06 20.38
N ASP A 68 22.03 -19.31 19.97
CA ASP A 68 21.69 -19.70 18.60
C ASP A 68 20.58 -18.87 17.93
N TYR A 69 20.04 -17.85 18.62
CA TYR A 69 18.86 -17.11 18.15
C TYR A 69 18.99 -16.53 16.74
N GLU A 70 20.17 -16.02 16.37
CA GLU A 70 20.37 -15.42 15.05
C GLU A 70 20.19 -16.44 13.92
N ILE A 71 20.75 -17.62 14.10
CA ILE A 71 20.68 -18.71 13.12
C ILE A 71 19.26 -19.26 13.08
N LYS A 72 18.66 -19.50 14.25
CA LYS A 72 17.31 -20.08 14.38
C LYS A 72 16.22 -19.15 13.86
N PHE A 73 16.28 -17.85 14.14
CA PHE A 73 15.31 -16.89 13.61
C PHE A 73 15.37 -16.81 12.09
N ARG A 74 16.57 -16.80 11.50
CA ARG A 74 16.71 -16.82 10.03
C ARG A 74 16.15 -18.11 9.44
N ALA A 75 16.49 -19.25 10.02
CA ALA A 75 15.98 -20.55 9.58
C ALA A 75 14.45 -20.60 9.64
N TYR A 76 13.85 -20.05 10.70
CA TYR A 76 12.40 -19.96 10.84
C TYR A 76 11.77 -19.04 9.79
N ALA A 77 12.34 -17.85 9.56
CA ALA A 77 11.85 -16.93 8.53
C ALA A 77 11.89 -17.56 7.12
N TRP A 78 12.93 -18.34 6.81
CA TRP A 78 12.99 -19.07 5.54
C TRP A 78 11.96 -20.18 5.44
N LYS A 79 11.76 -20.94 6.52
CA LYS A 79 10.70 -21.93 6.58
C LYS A 79 9.33 -21.29 6.30
N VAL A 80 9.03 -20.18 6.96
CA VAL A 80 7.77 -19.44 6.76
C VAL A 80 7.68 -18.91 5.32
N PHE A 81 8.77 -18.40 4.74
CA PHE A 81 8.78 -17.97 3.34
C PHE A 81 8.39 -19.09 2.38
N ASP A 82 9.02 -20.26 2.50
CA ASP A 82 8.71 -21.40 1.63
C ASP A 82 7.26 -21.87 1.85
N GLU A 83 6.79 -21.93 3.10
CA GLU A 83 5.41 -22.26 3.43
C GLU A 83 4.40 -21.28 2.80
N GLN A 84 4.60 -19.97 2.94
CA GLN A 84 3.68 -18.96 2.38
C GLN A 84 3.74 -18.88 0.85
N LEU A 85 4.88 -19.23 0.25
CA LEU A 85 5.04 -19.24 -1.20
C LEU A 85 4.18 -20.34 -1.85
N ASP A 86 4.17 -21.54 -1.25
CA ASP A 86 3.43 -22.71 -1.74
C ASP A 86 1.97 -22.78 -1.23
N LYS A 87 1.63 -22.06 -0.16
CA LYS A 87 0.29 -22.10 0.44
C LYS A 87 -0.78 -21.52 -0.52
N PRO A 88 -1.86 -22.27 -0.81
CA PRO A 88 -3.01 -21.73 -1.53
C PRO A 88 -3.64 -20.55 -0.77
N GLN A 89 -4.01 -19.50 -1.50
CA GLN A 89 -4.66 -18.33 -0.92
C GLN A 89 -6.15 -18.63 -0.68
N GLU A 90 -6.78 -17.98 0.31
CA GLU A 90 -8.22 -18.08 0.54
C GLU A 90 -8.87 -16.71 0.46
N TYR A 91 -9.94 -16.58 -0.32
CA TYR A 91 -10.70 -15.34 -0.44
C TYR A 91 -12.20 -15.61 -0.50
N PHE A 92 -12.93 -15.16 0.52
CA PHE A 92 -14.37 -15.43 0.69
C PHE A 92 -14.74 -16.91 0.55
N GLY A 93 -14.00 -17.80 1.22
CA GLY A 93 -14.22 -19.24 1.19
C GLY A 93 -13.87 -19.91 -0.14
N LYS A 94 -13.24 -19.19 -1.07
CA LYS A 94 -12.71 -19.75 -2.32
C LYS A 94 -11.22 -19.96 -2.18
N VAL A 95 -10.79 -21.17 -2.50
CA VAL A 95 -9.38 -21.49 -2.68
C VAL A 95 -8.91 -20.84 -3.98
N LEU A 96 -7.88 -20.02 -3.87
CA LEU A 96 -7.18 -19.37 -4.95
C LEU A 96 -5.79 -20.01 -5.11
N PRO A 97 -5.14 -19.82 -6.27
CA PRO A 97 -3.76 -20.27 -6.46
C PRO A 97 -2.82 -19.74 -5.37
N SER A 98 -1.76 -20.48 -5.11
CA SER A 98 -0.63 -20.02 -4.31
C SER A 98 0.07 -18.84 -4.97
N ILE A 99 0.88 -18.11 -4.20
CA ILE A 99 1.70 -17.02 -4.74
C ILE A 99 2.68 -17.54 -5.78
N LYS A 100 3.21 -18.76 -5.59
CA LYS A 100 4.06 -19.45 -6.55
C LYS A 100 3.37 -19.65 -7.89
N GLU A 101 2.16 -20.21 -7.89
CA GLU A 101 1.39 -20.45 -9.11
C GLU A 101 1.07 -19.13 -9.83
N ASP A 102 0.62 -18.11 -9.09
CA ASP A 102 0.39 -16.76 -9.64
C ASP A 102 1.67 -16.17 -10.26
N LEU A 103 2.84 -16.36 -9.64
CA LEU A 103 4.13 -15.88 -10.18
C LEU A 103 4.57 -16.67 -11.41
N GLN A 104 4.36 -17.99 -11.44
CA GLN A 104 4.67 -18.83 -12.59
C GLN A 104 3.76 -18.52 -13.79
N GLU A 105 2.49 -18.16 -13.55
CA GLU A 105 1.58 -17.67 -14.59
C GLU A 105 2.07 -16.34 -15.18
N LEU A 106 2.52 -15.41 -14.33
CA LEU A 106 3.06 -14.12 -14.77
C LEU A 106 4.43 -14.23 -15.46
N TYR A 107 5.26 -15.19 -15.04
CA TYR A 107 6.62 -15.40 -15.51
C TYR A 107 6.83 -16.87 -15.91
N PRO A 108 6.30 -17.29 -17.07
CA PRO A 108 6.43 -18.67 -17.54
C PRO A 108 7.88 -19.04 -17.88
N ASN A 109 8.76 -18.05 -18.07
CA ASN A 109 10.19 -18.27 -18.21
C ASN A 109 10.83 -18.55 -16.85
N GLU A 110 11.51 -19.69 -16.71
CA GLU A 110 12.12 -20.11 -15.44
C GLU A 110 13.16 -19.11 -14.90
N LEU A 111 13.92 -18.45 -15.78
CA LEU A 111 14.91 -17.46 -15.36
C LEU A 111 14.25 -16.20 -14.78
N GLU A 112 13.19 -15.70 -15.43
CA GLU A 112 12.44 -14.54 -14.94
C GLU A 112 11.76 -14.86 -13.59
N TYR A 113 11.11 -16.02 -13.48
CA TYR A 113 10.55 -16.50 -12.22
C TYR A 113 11.63 -16.59 -11.12
N ALA A 114 12.80 -17.17 -11.42
CA ALA A 114 13.90 -17.29 -10.47
C ALA A 114 14.43 -15.93 -10.00
N ILE A 115 14.49 -14.93 -10.89
CA ILE A 115 14.86 -13.55 -10.56
C ILE A 115 13.86 -12.94 -9.55
N GLU A 116 12.57 -13.13 -9.78
CA GLU A 116 11.52 -12.59 -8.90
C GLU A 116 11.52 -13.24 -7.52
N ILE A 117 11.74 -14.56 -7.45
CA ILE A 117 11.92 -15.26 -6.18
C ILE A 117 13.20 -14.80 -5.47
N ALA A 118 14.30 -14.59 -6.21
CA ALA A 118 15.55 -14.10 -5.63
C ALA A 118 15.39 -12.69 -5.03
N ASP A 119 14.64 -11.79 -5.69
CA ASP A 119 14.32 -10.46 -5.16
C ASP A 119 13.47 -10.55 -3.88
N ALA A 120 12.44 -11.41 -3.85
CA ALA A 120 11.64 -11.64 -2.65
C ALA A 120 12.48 -12.19 -1.48
N LYS A 121 13.38 -13.16 -1.75
CA LYS A 121 14.35 -13.65 -0.76
C LYS A 121 15.27 -12.53 -0.27
N GLY A 122 15.73 -11.65 -1.15
CA GLY A 122 16.52 -10.47 -0.78
C GLY A 122 15.80 -9.56 0.23
N MET A 123 14.48 -9.38 0.08
CA MET A 123 13.66 -8.64 1.05
C MET A 123 13.58 -9.34 2.40
N ILE A 124 13.35 -10.66 2.44
CA ILE A 124 13.34 -11.43 3.70
C ILE A 124 14.68 -11.37 4.42
N LYS A 125 15.79 -11.46 3.68
CA LYS A 125 17.11 -11.27 4.26
C LYS A 125 17.23 -9.90 4.92
N THR A 126 16.79 -8.84 4.24
CA THR A 126 16.86 -7.46 4.74
C THR A 126 15.95 -7.23 5.95
N PHE A 127 14.74 -7.81 5.93
CA PHE A 127 13.85 -7.88 7.08
C PHE A 127 14.55 -8.50 8.28
N MET A 128 15.14 -9.69 8.12
CA MET A 128 15.82 -10.40 9.19
C MET A 128 17.05 -9.65 9.71
N ASP A 129 17.85 -9.05 8.83
CA ASP A 129 19.01 -8.25 9.22
C ASP A 129 18.59 -7.01 10.04
N THR A 130 17.44 -6.42 9.72
CA THR A 130 16.89 -5.26 10.44
C THR A 130 16.29 -5.68 11.78
N PHE A 131 15.50 -6.75 11.79
CA PHE A 131 14.92 -7.31 13.00
C PHE A 131 16.01 -7.73 13.99
N LEU A 132 17.02 -8.50 13.56
CA LEU A 132 18.08 -9.00 14.44
C LEU A 132 18.92 -7.87 15.06
N ARG A 133 19.18 -6.80 14.31
CA ARG A 133 19.86 -5.60 14.86
C ARG A 133 19.02 -4.96 15.97
N GLY A 134 17.72 -4.78 15.75
CA GLY A 134 16.81 -4.25 16.78
C GLY A 134 16.68 -5.17 17.98
N PHE A 135 16.57 -6.48 17.73
CA PHE A 135 16.48 -7.51 18.75
C PHE A 135 17.74 -7.57 19.62
N ALA A 136 18.94 -7.51 19.02
CA ALA A 136 20.20 -7.53 19.76
C ALA A 136 20.31 -6.38 20.77
N VAL A 137 19.77 -5.20 20.44
CA VAL A 137 19.68 -4.06 21.36
C VAL A 137 18.78 -4.39 22.56
N GLN A 138 17.60 -4.99 22.32
CA GLN A 138 16.70 -5.41 23.39
C GLN A 138 17.31 -6.54 24.22
N PHE A 139 17.94 -7.53 23.57
CA PHE A 139 18.59 -8.63 24.26
C PHE A 139 19.72 -8.17 25.16
N LYS A 140 20.55 -7.22 24.71
CA LYS A 140 21.58 -6.58 25.56
C LYS A 140 20.98 -5.87 26.78
N LYS A 141 19.80 -5.23 26.62
CA LYS A 141 19.09 -4.52 27.70
C LYS A 141 18.52 -5.47 28.76
N TYR A 142 17.83 -6.53 28.33
CA TYR A 142 17.11 -7.43 29.24
C TYR A 142 17.92 -8.65 29.69
N LYS A 143 18.96 -9.04 28.93
CA LYS A 143 19.79 -10.26 29.16
C LYS A 143 18.96 -11.53 29.34
N ASN A 144 17.82 -11.57 28.66
CA ASN A 144 16.89 -12.68 28.69
C ASN A 144 16.18 -12.74 27.35
N ILE A 145 16.34 -13.85 26.63
CA ILE A 145 15.82 -13.98 25.26
C ILE A 145 14.29 -13.85 25.20
N ARG A 146 13.58 -14.34 26.23
CA ARG A 146 12.11 -14.29 26.28
C ARG A 146 11.60 -12.87 26.44
N GLN A 147 12.20 -12.10 27.34
CA GLN A 147 11.86 -10.69 27.52
C GLN A 147 12.22 -9.88 26.29
N ALA A 148 13.40 -10.10 25.70
CA ALA A 148 13.84 -9.45 24.48
C ALA A 148 12.89 -9.74 23.30
N TRP A 149 12.45 -10.99 23.14
CA TRP A 149 11.46 -11.38 22.14
C TRP A 149 10.10 -10.73 22.38
N TYR A 150 9.63 -10.71 23.63
CA TYR A 150 8.37 -10.10 23.98
C TYR A 150 8.33 -8.61 23.59
N VAL A 151 9.39 -7.84 23.91
CA VAL A 151 9.44 -6.40 23.62
C VAL A 151 9.82 -6.05 22.18
N SER A 152 10.39 -7.00 21.42
CA SER A 152 10.80 -6.76 20.02
C SER A 152 9.67 -7.02 19.02
N ARG A 153 8.56 -7.60 19.48
CA ARG A 153 7.40 -7.87 18.64
C ARG A 153 6.40 -6.71 18.67
N PRO A 154 5.63 -6.54 17.59
CA PRO A 154 4.43 -5.72 17.64
C PRO A 154 3.47 -6.18 18.73
N LYS A 155 2.73 -5.23 19.29
CA LYS A 155 1.63 -5.49 20.22
C LYS A 155 0.45 -6.12 19.49
N PHE A 156 0.15 -5.60 18.30
CA PHE A 156 -0.86 -6.14 17.39
C PHE A 156 -0.24 -6.33 16.01
N LEU A 157 -0.61 -7.43 15.37
CA LEU A 157 -0.40 -7.72 13.96
C LEU A 157 -1.77 -7.71 13.29
N GLU A 158 -1.84 -7.25 12.04
CA GLU A 158 -3.08 -7.34 11.24
C GLU A 158 -4.31 -6.75 11.96
N TYR A 159 -4.15 -5.52 12.47
CA TYR A 159 -5.19 -4.90 13.28
C TYR A 159 -6.30 -4.31 12.41
N ASP A 160 -7.41 -5.05 12.33
CA ASP A 160 -8.64 -4.67 11.66
C ASP A 160 -9.27 -3.43 12.30
N LEU A 161 -9.45 -2.38 11.50
CA LEU A 161 -10.05 -1.12 11.91
C LEU A 161 -11.32 -0.84 11.13
N LYS A 162 -12.43 -0.58 11.84
CA LYS A 162 -13.73 -0.37 11.22
C LYS A 162 -14.49 0.74 11.92
N SER A 163 -14.98 1.69 11.12
CA SER A 163 -15.99 2.66 11.52
C SER A 163 -17.19 2.57 10.58
N GLU A 164 -18.20 3.42 10.80
CA GLU A 164 -19.33 3.54 9.90
C GLU A 164 -18.91 4.00 8.49
N ASP A 165 -17.86 4.82 8.41
CA ASP A 165 -17.48 5.57 7.22
C ASP A 165 -16.18 5.09 6.57
N ALA A 166 -15.36 4.33 7.29
CA ALA A 166 -14.07 3.88 6.80
C ALA A 166 -13.63 2.54 7.37
N VAL A 167 -12.73 1.89 6.63
CA VAL A 167 -12.05 0.65 7.01
C VAL A 167 -10.56 0.82 6.80
N GLY A 168 -9.77 0.18 7.66
CA GLY A 168 -8.32 0.20 7.60
C GLY A 168 -7.75 -1.11 8.13
N PHE A 169 -6.49 -1.33 7.80
CA PHE A 169 -5.73 -2.49 8.24
C PHE A 169 -4.32 -2.03 8.57
N ILE A 170 -3.94 -2.15 9.84
CA ILE A 170 -2.60 -1.81 10.29
C ILE A 170 -1.76 -3.10 10.31
N ASP A 171 -0.61 -3.06 9.65
CA ASP A 171 0.31 -4.20 9.62
C ASP A 171 0.89 -4.47 11.02
N GLU A 172 1.41 -3.42 11.68
CA GLU A 172 1.92 -3.53 13.05
C GLU A 172 1.51 -2.33 13.93
N VAL A 173 1.15 -2.60 15.18
CA VAL A 173 1.05 -1.59 16.23
C VAL A 173 2.13 -1.84 17.25
N ILE A 174 2.95 -0.83 17.53
CA ILE A 174 4.03 -0.90 18.51
C ILE A 174 3.69 0.04 19.69
N GLU A 175 3.85 -0.45 20.91
CA GLU A 175 3.88 0.39 22.10
C GLU A 175 5.32 0.45 22.62
N LYS A 176 5.90 1.64 22.65
CA LYS A 176 7.28 1.84 23.09
C LYS A 176 7.42 3.14 23.86
N ASP A 177 8.01 3.05 25.05
CA ASP A 177 8.26 4.21 25.93
C ASP A 177 7.00 5.05 26.22
N GLY A 178 5.83 4.40 26.29
CA GLY A 178 4.53 5.05 26.51
C GLY A 178 3.83 5.53 25.23
N GLU A 179 4.53 5.54 24.11
CA GLU A 179 4.02 6.00 22.82
C GLU A 179 3.39 4.86 22.03
N THR A 180 2.30 5.17 21.32
CA THR A 180 1.69 4.27 20.34
C THR A 180 2.15 4.65 18.93
N ILE A 181 2.63 3.65 18.20
CA ILE A 181 3.20 3.82 16.86
C ILE A 181 2.46 2.88 15.91
N ILE A 182 1.97 3.43 14.80
CA ILE A 182 1.33 2.68 13.71
C ILE A 182 2.36 2.43 12.63
N VAL A 183 2.50 1.17 12.21
CA VAL A 183 3.48 0.78 11.20
C VAL A 183 2.77 0.19 9.98
N ASP A 184 3.20 0.64 8.81
CA ASP A 184 2.85 0.09 7.51
C ASP A 184 4.13 -0.43 6.84
N LEU A 185 4.12 -1.70 6.45
CA LEU A 185 5.21 -2.37 5.77
C LEU A 185 5.07 -2.15 4.26
N LYS A 186 6.14 -1.70 3.59
CA LYS A 186 6.17 -1.57 2.13
C LYS A 186 7.27 -2.43 1.52
N SER A 187 6.90 -3.27 0.57
CA SER A 187 7.84 -4.04 -0.28
C SER A 187 8.27 -3.27 -1.54
N SER A 188 7.67 -2.12 -1.79
CA SER A 188 7.91 -1.30 -2.99
C SER A 188 9.26 -0.60 -2.98
N GLN A 189 9.60 0.06 -4.09
CA GLN A 189 10.71 1.01 -4.12
C GLN A 189 10.44 2.20 -3.20
N MET A 190 11.51 2.80 -2.67
CA MET A 190 11.46 4.05 -1.93
C MET A 190 11.49 5.21 -2.95
N TYR A 191 10.58 6.17 -2.81
CA TYR A 191 10.59 7.36 -3.66
C TYR A 191 11.83 8.23 -3.36
N LYS A 192 12.27 9.02 -4.35
CA LYS A 192 13.41 9.93 -4.18
C LYS A 192 13.19 10.94 -3.03
N THR A 193 11.96 11.36 -2.81
CA THR A 193 11.58 12.10 -1.61
C THR A 193 11.24 11.09 -0.52
N MET A 194 11.99 11.10 0.59
CA MET A 194 11.70 10.23 1.72
C MET A 194 10.26 10.42 2.21
N PHE A 195 9.71 11.64 2.15
CA PHE A 195 8.31 11.88 2.48
C PHE A 195 7.36 11.55 1.32
N SER A 196 6.31 10.77 1.60
CA SER A 196 5.21 10.49 0.66
C SER A 196 3.87 10.94 1.24
N VAL A 197 3.15 11.79 0.51
CA VAL A 197 1.81 12.27 0.88
C VAL A 197 0.79 11.12 0.91
N GLU A 198 0.92 10.15 0.02
CA GLU A 198 0.03 8.98 -0.04
C GLU A 198 0.18 8.09 1.20
N ASN A 199 1.44 7.84 1.59
CA ASN A 199 1.75 7.09 2.80
C ASN A 199 1.27 7.85 4.04
N TYR A 200 1.49 9.16 4.09
CA TYR A 200 1.02 9.98 5.21
C TYR A 200 -0.49 9.95 5.33
N ARG A 201 -1.23 10.09 4.21
CA ARG A 201 -2.70 9.99 4.20
C ARG A 201 -3.18 8.62 4.71
N GLN A 202 -2.54 7.54 4.26
CA GLN A 202 -2.84 6.19 4.72
C GLN A 202 -2.65 6.06 6.23
N LEU A 203 -1.48 6.47 6.74
CA LEU A 203 -1.15 6.39 8.16
C LEU A 203 -2.06 7.30 9.01
N LYS A 204 -2.46 8.48 8.53
CA LYS A 204 -3.44 9.35 9.19
C LYS A 204 -4.80 8.69 9.33
N LEU A 205 -5.30 8.04 8.27
CA LEU A 205 -6.55 7.29 8.34
C LEU A 205 -6.47 6.18 9.39
N TYR A 206 -5.35 5.46 9.43
CA TYR A 206 -5.13 4.40 10.41
C TYR A 206 -5.07 4.93 11.84
N ALA A 207 -4.38 6.05 12.07
CA ALA A 207 -4.34 6.72 13.38
C ALA A 207 -5.72 7.15 13.85
N TYR A 208 -6.49 7.78 12.95
CA TYR A 208 -7.85 8.20 13.24
C TYR A 208 -8.76 7.02 13.60
N LEU A 209 -8.74 5.96 12.79
CA LEU A 209 -9.55 4.77 13.06
C LEU A 209 -9.11 4.02 14.32
N TYR A 210 -7.81 3.95 14.59
CA TYR A 210 -7.27 3.37 15.81
C TYR A 210 -7.72 4.16 17.05
N TRP A 211 -7.71 5.49 16.98
CA TRP A 211 -8.24 6.36 18.03
C TRP A 211 -9.73 6.12 18.27
N LEU A 212 -10.55 6.07 17.22
CA LEU A 212 -11.99 5.78 17.36
C LEU A 212 -12.25 4.44 18.08
N GLN A 213 -11.44 3.42 17.78
CA GLN A 213 -11.65 2.07 18.29
C GLN A 213 -11.09 1.86 19.71
N THR A 214 -10.03 2.57 20.08
CA THR A 214 -9.28 2.32 21.33
C THR A 214 -9.28 3.48 22.32
N GLY A 215 -9.66 4.68 21.88
CA GLY A 215 -9.52 5.93 22.63
C GLY A 215 -8.07 6.41 22.78
N LYS A 216 -7.08 5.70 22.23
CA LYS A 216 -5.66 6.05 22.30
C LYS A 216 -5.20 6.72 21.02
N PHE A 217 -4.53 7.85 21.15
CA PHE A 217 -3.93 8.55 20.03
C PHE A 217 -2.54 7.98 19.71
N ALA A 218 -2.25 7.74 18.43
CA ALA A 218 -0.92 7.36 17.98
C ALA A 218 -0.06 8.60 17.78
N SER A 219 1.16 8.59 18.29
CA SER A 219 2.07 9.75 18.22
C SER A 219 2.86 9.78 16.92
N TYR A 220 3.02 8.61 16.28
CA TYR A 220 3.76 8.46 15.02
C TYR A 220 3.15 7.39 14.13
N GLY A 221 3.26 7.63 12.83
CA GLY A 221 3.16 6.61 11.79
C GLY A 221 4.54 6.29 11.24
N ILE A 222 4.85 5.02 10.97
CA ILE A 222 6.10 4.60 10.34
C ILE A 222 5.78 3.82 9.08
N VAL A 223 6.46 4.16 7.98
CA VAL A 223 6.55 3.29 6.82
C VAL A 223 7.88 2.56 6.86
N LYS A 224 7.87 1.23 6.96
CA LYS A 224 9.07 0.40 6.87
C LYS A 224 9.23 -0.14 5.46
N PHE A 225 10.27 0.29 4.75
CA PHE A 225 10.60 -0.23 3.42
C PHE A 225 11.47 -1.48 3.55
N VAL A 226 10.83 -2.64 3.51
CA VAL A 226 11.44 -3.94 3.81
C VAL A 226 12.63 -4.22 2.89
N ARG A 227 12.52 -3.86 1.60
CA ARG A 227 13.58 -4.06 0.61
C ARG A 227 14.88 -3.34 0.98
N PHE A 228 14.81 -2.18 1.64
CA PHE A 228 15.98 -1.36 1.95
C PHE A 228 16.37 -1.39 3.44
N GLY A 229 15.52 -1.96 4.30
CA GLY A 229 15.71 -1.89 5.75
C GLY A 229 15.71 -0.45 6.26
N SER A 230 14.97 0.43 5.59
CA SER A 230 14.82 1.84 5.94
C SER A 230 13.41 2.14 6.45
N GLU A 231 13.30 3.15 7.30
CA GLU A 231 12.05 3.55 7.92
C GLU A 231 11.86 5.05 7.75
N ILE A 232 10.61 5.46 7.57
CA ILE A 232 10.23 6.86 7.44
C ILE A 232 9.15 7.16 8.47
N CYS A 233 9.47 8.08 9.37
CA CYS A 233 8.62 8.47 10.48
C CYS A 233 7.77 9.68 10.10
N TYR A 234 6.48 9.62 10.41
CA TYR A 234 5.48 10.64 10.21
C TYR A 234 4.94 11.04 11.59
N PRO A 235 5.35 12.20 12.13
CA PRO A 235 4.82 12.67 13.41
C PRO A 235 3.34 12.99 13.27
N PHE A 236 2.59 12.73 14.33
CA PHE A 236 1.17 12.99 14.42
C PHE A 236 0.89 14.00 15.52
N ASP A 237 -0.12 14.84 15.27
CA ASP A 237 -0.74 15.67 16.28
C ASP A 237 -2.27 15.59 16.15
N GLU A 238 -2.99 16.09 17.15
CA GLU A 238 -4.45 15.96 17.24
C GLU A 238 -5.21 16.59 16.05
N SER A 239 -4.58 17.46 15.24
CA SER A 239 -5.20 18.00 14.02
C SER A 239 -5.66 16.90 13.07
N ILE A 240 -5.00 15.75 13.10
CA ILE A 240 -5.30 14.60 12.23
C ILE A 240 -6.73 14.13 12.38
N ILE A 241 -7.32 14.24 13.58
CA ILE A 241 -8.72 13.86 13.80
C ILE A 241 -9.63 14.69 12.90
N LYS A 242 -9.52 16.02 13.01
CA LYS A 242 -10.32 16.95 12.20
C LYS A 242 -9.98 16.86 10.71
N GLU A 243 -8.71 16.66 10.36
CA GLU A 243 -8.30 16.44 8.98
C GLU A 243 -8.94 15.19 8.37
N MET A 244 -8.99 14.08 9.11
CA MET A 244 -9.59 12.83 8.65
C MET A 244 -11.11 12.88 8.62
N GLU A 245 -11.75 13.56 9.55
CA GLU A 245 -13.19 13.83 9.48
C GLU A 245 -13.55 14.59 8.19
N ASN A 246 -12.80 15.66 7.88
CA ASN A 246 -12.99 16.44 6.65
C ASN A 246 -12.71 15.60 5.39
N GLU A 247 -11.63 14.81 5.39
CA GLU A 247 -11.26 13.94 4.28
C GLU A 247 -12.34 12.87 4.01
N LEU A 248 -12.88 12.27 5.06
CA LEU A 248 -13.96 11.27 4.94
C LEU A 248 -15.27 11.91 4.51
N GLN A 249 -15.57 13.13 4.95
CA GLN A 249 -16.73 13.87 4.46
C GLN A 249 -16.59 14.20 2.96
N TRP A 250 -15.44 14.73 2.55
CA TRP A 250 -15.11 14.97 1.15
C TRP A 250 -15.24 13.71 0.28
N TYR A 251 -14.77 12.56 0.80
CA TYR A 251 -14.91 11.27 0.13
C TYR A 251 -16.38 10.89 -0.06
N LYS A 252 -17.22 11.02 0.97
CA LYS A 252 -18.67 10.76 0.87
C LYS A 252 -19.32 11.65 -0.19
N ASP A 253 -19.01 12.94 -0.16
CA ASP A 253 -19.64 13.93 -1.04
C ASP A 253 -19.30 13.65 -2.52
N ILE A 254 -18.02 13.40 -2.82
CA ILE A 254 -17.59 13.08 -4.19
C ILE A 254 -18.15 11.72 -4.66
N THR A 255 -18.20 10.74 -3.78
CA THR A 255 -18.59 9.37 -4.14
C THR A 255 -20.09 9.09 -4.07
N ALA A 256 -20.89 10.09 -3.69
CA ALA A 256 -22.35 10.00 -3.59
C ALA A 256 -23.03 9.75 -4.95
N THR A 257 -22.43 10.26 -6.03
CA THR A 257 -22.97 10.13 -7.39
C THR A 257 -22.35 8.95 -8.16
N LYS A 258 -23.11 8.42 -9.13
CA LYS A 258 -22.62 7.46 -10.14
C LYS A 258 -22.40 8.11 -11.51
N ASP A 259 -22.57 9.42 -11.61
CA ASP A 259 -22.33 10.17 -12.84
C ASP A 259 -20.83 10.28 -13.12
N ILE A 260 -20.39 9.71 -14.24
CA ILE A 260 -18.99 9.66 -14.65
C ILE A 260 -18.38 11.05 -14.89
N GLU A 261 -19.20 12.04 -15.25
CA GLU A 261 -18.76 13.43 -15.48
C GLU A 261 -18.27 14.09 -14.19
N LYS A 262 -18.71 13.59 -13.02
CA LYS A 262 -18.23 14.04 -11.70
C LYS A 262 -16.88 13.46 -11.31
N TYR A 263 -16.33 12.54 -12.12
CA TYR A 263 -15.04 11.90 -11.90
C TYR A 263 -14.08 12.23 -13.04
N PRO A 264 -13.57 13.47 -13.13
CA PRO A 264 -12.69 13.87 -14.22
C PRO A 264 -11.38 13.09 -14.22
N MET A 265 -10.78 12.99 -15.41
CA MET A 265 -9.41 12.54 -15.57
C MET A 265 -8.45 13.53 -14.92
N ASN A 266 -7.39 13.05 -14.29
CA ASN A 266 -6.30 13.90 -13.82
C ASN A 266 -5.21 13.98 -14.88
N LEU A 267 -5.40 14.85 -15.88
CA LEU A 267 -4.50 14.99 -17.04
C LEU A 267 -3.10 15.51 -16.64
N GLU A 268 -2.99 16.20 -15.51
CA GLU A 268 -1.73 16.75 -14.99
C GLU A 268 -0.93 15.74 -14.15
N HIS A 269 -1.57 14.65 -13.73
CA HIS A 269 -0.93 13.65 -12.90
C HIS A 269 0.31 13.07 -13.58
N THR A 270 1.39 12.93 -12.83
CA THR A 270 2.69 12.45 -13.35
C THR A 270 2.62 11.04 -13.93
N PHE A 271 1.60 10.26 -13.59
CA PHE A 271 1.38 8.92 -14.11
C PHE A 271 0.16 8.80 -15.04
N CYS A 272 -0.45 9.91 -15.46
CA CYS A 272 -1.51 9.86 -16.47
C CYS A 272 -0.91 9.49 -17.84
N THR A 273 -1.54 8.54 -18.54
CA THR A 273 -1.06 8.03 -19.83
C THR A 273 -2.08 8.09 -20.95
N CYS A 274 -3.29 8.61 -20.68
CA CYS A 274 -4.24 8.88 -21.74
C CYS A 274 -3.66 9.91 -22.72
N GLU A 275 -4.21 9.97 -23.93
CA GLU A 275 -3.78 10.88 -24.99
C GLU A 275 -3.87 12.36 -24.55
N GLY A 276 -4.86 12.68 -23.70
CA GLY A 276 -5.03 14.02 -23.12
C GLY A 276 -4.04 14.39 -22.02
N ALA A 277 -3.11 13.51 -21.61
CA ALA A 277 -2.17 13.83 -20.53
C ALA A 277 -1.31 15.06 -20.89
N THR A 278 -1.09 15.96 -19.94
CA THR A 278 -0.33 17.21 -20.20
C THR A 278 1.16 16.93 -20.41
N LYS A 279 1.69 15.88 -19.77
CA LYS A 279 3.07 15.44 -19.93
C LYS A 279 3.18 14.50 -21.13
N GLU A 280 3.58 15.04 -22.27
CA GLU A 280 3.67 14.31 -23.55
C GLU A 280 4.44 12.98 -23.44
N LYS A 281 5.58 12.97 -22.73
CA LYS A 281 6.40 11.76 -22.50
C LYS A 281 5.66 10.60 -21.83
N ASN A 282 4.51 10.86 -21.21
CA ASN A 282 3.70 9.85 -20.52
C ASN A 282 2.55 9.32 -21.39
N ARG A 283 2.17 10.01 -22.47
CA ARG A 283 1.07 9.59 -23.34
C ARG A 283 1.36 8.21 -23.96
N GLY A 284 0.36 7.35 -24.00
CA GLY A 284 0.46 6.00 -24.56
C GLY A 284 1.34 5.03 -23.76
N LYS A 285 1.82 5.41 -22.57
CA LYS A 285 2.56 4.47 -21.71
C LYS A 285 1.60 3.44 -21.11
N GLY A 286 2.04 2.19 -21.04
CA GLY A 286 1.22 1.06 -20.58
C GLY A 286 1.05 0.91 -19.06
N TRP A 287 1.39 1.92 -18.23
CA TRP A 287 1.33 1.75 -16.77
C TRP A 287 -0.04 2.06 -16.15
N CYS A 288 -0.91 2.83 -16.85
CA CYS A 288 -2.31 3.01 -16.45
C CYS A 288 -3.21 2.07 -17.24
N PHE A 289 -3.80 1.08 -16.57
CA PHE A 289 -4.67 0.08 -17.17
C PHE A 289 -5.93 0.67 -17.83
N TYR A 290 -6.40 1.83 -17.36
CA TYR A 290 -7.64 2.46 -17.83
C TYR A 290 -7.43 3.51 -18.94
N ALA A 291 -6.24 3.62 -19.51
CA ALA A 291 -5.90 4.69 -20.47
C ALA A 291 -6.79 4.64 -21.72
N ASP A 292 -7.03 3.46 -22.28
CA ASP A 292 -7.84 3.30 -23.50
C ASP A 292 -9.29 3.73 -23.27
N MET A 293 -9.86 3.35 -22.12
CA MET A 293 -11.20 3.79 -21.71
C MET A 293 -11.29 5.31 -21.54
N CYS A 294 -10.23 5.94 -21.04
CA CYS A 294 -10.17 7.40 -20.97
C CYS A 294 -10.13 8.00 -22.39
N ASN A 295 -9.35 7.43 -23.30
CA ASN A 295 -9.21 7.91 -24.69
C ASN A 295 -10.54 7.82 -25.46
N GLU A 296 -11.33 6.77 -25.25
CA GLU A 296 -12.68 6.66 -25.82
C GLU A 296 -13.61 7.81 -25.41
N THR A 297 -13.39 8.40 -24.23
CA THR A 297 -14.16 9.57 -23.76
C THR A 297 -13.57 10.92 -24.20
N LEU A 298 -12.34 10.94 -24.73
CA LEU A 298 -11.69 12.15 -25.24
C LEU A 298 -12.10 12.49 -26.68
N THR A 299 -12.66 11.53 -27.42
CA THR A 299 -13.00 11.68 -28.85
C THR A 299 -14.35 12.38 -29.11
N VAL A 300 -14.97 12.97 -28.08
CA VAL A 300 -16.21 13.72 -28.22
C VAL A 300 -15.90 15.20 -28.47
N GLU A 301 -16.02 15.56 -29.75
CA GLU A 301 -15.87 16.85 -30.43
C GLU A 301 -14.43 17.31 -30.79
N PRO A 302 -14.08 17.30 -32.10
CA PRO A 302 -12.89 18.00 -32.56
C PRO A 302 -13.06 19.49 -32.30
N ILE A 303 -12.14 20.07 -31.54
CA ILE A 303 -12.01 21.52 -31.41
C ILE A 303 -11.93 22.09 -32.84
N PRO A 304 -12.81 23.03 -33.24
CA PRO A 304 -12.74 23.64 -34.55
C PRO A 304 -11.35 24.21 -34.73
N ASN A 305 -10.69 23.78 -35.81
CA ASN A 305 -9.39 24.27 -36.20
C ASN A 305 -9.55 25.78 -36.47
N ILE A 306 -9.18 26.64 -35.51
CA ILE A 306 -9.11 28.09 -35.73
C ILE A 306 -7.89 28.33 -36.62
N LYS A 307 -8.05 28.03 -37.91
CA LYS A 307 -7.24 28.61 -38.97
C LYS A 307 -7.78 30.02 -39.19
N GLY A 308 -7.08 31.01 -38.66
CA GLY A 308 -7.30 32.39 -39.08
C GLY A 308 -6.90 33.42 -38.04
N THR A 309 -5.63 33.80 -38.03
CA THR A 309 -5.21 35.22 -37.99
C THR A 309 -3.72 35.30 -38.31
N THR A 310 -3.41 35.22 -39.60
CA THR A 310 -2.27 35.95 -40.18
C THR A 310 -2.77 36.52 -41.49
N GLN A 311 -3.47 37.64 -41.37
CA GLN A 311 -3.76 38.53 -42.48
C GLN A 311 -2.99 39.82 -42.21
N LEU A 312 -2.27 40.25 -43.26
CA LEU A 312 -1.96 41.64 -43.61
C LEU A 312 -0.84 42.32 -42.80
N PHE A 313 0.38 42.24 -43.33
CA PHE A 313 1.22 43.42 -43.55
C PHE A 313 1.95 43.23 -44.88
N GLU A 314 1.29 43.66 -45.96
CA GLU A 314 1.96 44.18 -47.15
C GLU A 314 2.13 45.69 -46.96
N ASP A 315 3.31 46.17 -47.36
CA ASP A 315 3.68 47.51 -47.84
C ASP A 315 4.25 48.60 -46.89
N GLU A 316 5.22 49.32 -47.48
CA GLU A 316 6.06 50.47 -47.06
C GLU A 316 7.43 50.05 -46.44
N GLU A 317 8.61 50.22 -47.05
CA GLU A 317 9.16 51.06 -48.16
C GLU A 317 10.25 50.30 -48.95
#